data_AF-A0A1J3K4V3-F1
#
_entry.id   AF-A0A1J3K4V3-F1
#
_cell.length_a   1.000
_cell.length_b   1.000
_cell.length_c   1.000
_cell.angle_alpha   90.00
_cell.angle_beta   90.00
_cell.angle_gamma   90.00
#
_symmetry.space_group_name_H-M   'P 1'
#
loop_
_entity.id
_entity.type
_entity.pdbx_description
1 polymer ?
#
loop_
_entity_poly.entity_id
_entity_poly.type
_entity_poly.pdbx_seq_one_letter_code
_entity_poly.pdbx_strand_id
1 'polypeptide(L)'
;GVDVLSLSLGSEVPLNGETDNRNGISTGAFHAVLKGITVVCAGGNSGPEAHTVTNTAPWIVTVAATTLDRSFTTPMTLGNNKVILGQ
;
A
#
# COMPACT_ATOMS: atom_id res chain seq x y z
N GLY A 1 14.50 20.17 5.64
CA GLY A 1 14.00 19.11 4.74
C GLY A 1 12.93 18.33 5.47
N VAL A 2 12.53 17.18 4.94
CA VAL A 2 11.76 16.17 5.69
C VAL A 2 12.68 15.03 6.09
N ASP A 3 12.36 14.32 7.16
CA ASP A 3 13.12 13.16 7.61
C ASP A 3 12.58 11.85 7.02
N VAL A 4 11.27 11.83 6.70
CA VAL A 4 10.57 10.68 6.13
C VAL A 4 9.57 11.16 5.07
N LEU A 5 9.42 10.38 4.00
CA LEU A 5 8.35 10.51 3.01
C LEU A 5 7.42 9.30 3.13
N SER A 6 6.13 9.57 3.34
CA SER A 6 5.07 8.57 3.37
C SER A 6 4.20 8.70 2.13
N LEU A 7 4.17 7.67 1.28
CA LEU A 7 3.54 7.69 -0.04
C LEU A 7 2.51 6.57 -0.17
N SER A 8 1.23 6.91 -0.03
CA SER A 8 0.11 5.99 -0.26
C SER A 8 -0.35 6.02 -1.71
N LEU A 9 0.57 5.75 -2.63
CA LEU A 9 0.38 5.78 -4.08
C LEU A 9 1.26 4.72 -4.74
N GLY A 10 0.91 4.31 -5.96
CA GLY A 10 1.60 3.26 -6.69
C GLY A 10 1.14 3.21 -8.15
N SER A 11 1.81 2.38 -8.95
CA SER A 11 1.44 2.12 -10.35
C SER A 11 0.79 0.74 -10.48
N GLU A 12 0.00 0.53 -11.53
CA GLU A 12 -0.58 -0.78 -11.83
C GLU A 12 0.48 -1.74 -12.38
N VAL A 13 0.31 -3.04 -12.10
CA VAL A 13 1.14 -4.13 -12.63
C VAL A 13 0.74 -4.41 -14.09
N PRO A 14 1.68 -4.67 -15.02
CA PRO A 14 3.12 -4.88 -14.82
C PRO A 14 3.90 -3.59 -14.58
N LEU A 15 4.81 -3.63 -13.61
CA LEU A 15 5.69 -2.51 -13.30
C LEU A 15 6.80 -2.39 -14.35
N ASN A 16 7.22 -1.15 -14.61
CA ASN A 16 8.51 -0.91 -15.22
C ASN A 16 9.62 -1.27 -14.22
N GLY A 17 10.82 -1.61 -14.73
CA GLY A 17 11.97 -1.87 -13.86
C GLY A 17 12.28 -0.71 -12.92
N GLU A 18 12.91 -1.00 -11.78
CA GLU A 18 13.15 0.00 -10.72
C GLU A 18 14.06 1.14 -11.16
N THR A 19 14.95 0.89 -12.12
CA THR A 19 15.84 1.91 -12.70
C THR A 19 15.26 2.56 -13.97
N ASP A 20 14.01 2.25 -14.31
CA ASP A 20 13.34 2.88 -15.45
C ASP A 20 12.86 4.27 -15.07
N ASN A 21 13.27 5.28 -15.82
CA ASN A 21 12.90 6.67 -15.58
C ASN A 21 11.38 6.94 -15.69
N ARG A 22 10.61 6.03 -16.32
CA ARG A 22 9.15 6.08 -16.33
C ARG A 22 8.55 5.75 -14.96
N ASN A 23 9.30 5.07 -14.08
CA ASN A 23 8.94 4.86 -12.69
C ASN A 23 9.38 6.06 -11.85
N GLY A 24 8.55 7.11 -11.87
CA GLY A 24 8.82 8.36 -11.14
C GLY A 24 8.90 8.18 -9.62
N ILE A 25 8.16 7.22 -9.05
CA ILE A 25 8.19 6.91 -7.62
C ILE A 25 9.56 6.33 -7.25
N SER A 26 10.01 5.31 -7.98
CA SER A 26 11.29 4.65 -7.72
C SER A 26 12.47 5.62 -7.91
N THR A 27 12.47 6.39 -8.99
CA THR A 27 13.49 7.43 -9.27
C THR A 27 13.52 8.52 -8.18
N GLY A 28 12.36 9.06 -7.80
CA GLY A 28 12.27 10.07 -6.75
C GLY A 28 12.69 9.54 -5.38
N ALA A 29 12.29 8.31 -5.07
CA ALA A 29 12.65 7.64 -3.83
C ALA A 29 14.16 7.41 -3.73
N PHE A 30 14.82 7.03 -4.83
CA PHE A 30 16.26 6.85 -4.87
C PHE A 30 17.00 8.13 -4.47
N HIS A 31 16.61 9.27 -5.04
CA HIS A 31 17.19 10.56 -4.70
C HIS A 31 16.90 11.01 -3.26
N ALA A 32 15.73 10.66 -2.72
CA ALA A 32 15.39 10.94 -1.33
C ALA A 32 16.28 10.12 -0.36
N VAL A 33 16.41 8.82 -0.62
CA VAL A 33 17.24 7.91 0.20
C VAL A 33 18.71 8.31 0.17
N LEU A 34 19.23 8.76 -0.99
CA LEU A 34 20.59 9.32 -1.09
C LEU A 34 20.80 10.57 -0.22
N LYS A 35 19.73 11.28 0.14
CA LYS A 35 19.78 12.43 1.05
C LYS A 35 19.46 12.06 2.51
N GLY A 36 19.44 10.76 2.83
CA GLY A 36 19.12 10.26 4.17
C GLY A 36 17.64 10.34 4.52
N ILE A 37 16.75 10.48 3.53
CA ILE A 37 15.30 10.55 3.74
C ILE A 37 14.71 9.17 3.50
N THR A 38 14.12 8.57 4.53
CA THR A 38 13.45 7.27 4.41
C THR A 38 12.16 7.41 3.61
N VAL A 39 11.91 6.49 2.68
CA VAL A 39 10.69 6.47 1.86
C VAL A 39 9.88 5.22 2.17
N VAL A 40 8.61 5.42 2.54
CA VAL A 40 7.65 4.37 2.86
C VAL A 40 6.53 4.42 1.84
N CYS A 41 6.24 3.28 1.19
CA CYS A 41 5.17 3.18 0.20
C CYS A 41 4.22 2.01 0.50
N ALA A 42 2.96 2.11 0.06
CA ALA A 42 2.03 0.99 0.10
C ALA A 42 2.39 -0.09 -0.93
N GLY A 43 2.13 -1.36 -0.61
CA GLY A 43 2.31 -2.50 -1.53
C GLY A 43 1.25 -2.60 -2.62
N GLY A 44 0.17 -1.82 -2.54
CA GLY A 44 -0.96 -1.87 -3.46
C GLY A 44 -2.11 -2.77 -2.96
N ASN A 45 -3.27 -2.66 -3.63
CA ASN A 45 -4.52 -3.32 -3.21
C ASN A 45 -5.03 -4.36 -4.23
N SER A 46 -4.20 -4.74 -5.20
CA SER A 46 -4.58 -5.62 -6.32
C SER A 46 -4.42 -7.11 -6.02
N GLY A 47 -4.13 -7.49 -4.77
CA GLY A 47 -4.12 -8.88 -4.33
C GLY A 47 -5.51 -9.54 -4.46
N PRO A 48 -5.64 -10.84 -4.11
CA PRO A 48 -4.67 -11.67 -3.39
C PRO A 48 -3.72 -12.47 -4.30
N GLU A 49 -3.85 -12.35 -5.62
CA GLU A 49 -3.04 -13.11 -6.57
C GLU A 49 -1.54 -12.78 -6.45
N ALA A 50 -0.70 -13.77 -6.78
CA ALA A 50 0.75 -13.60 -6.79
C ALA A 50 1.17 -12.50 -7.79
N HIS A 51 2.32 -11.87 -7.52
CA HIS A 51 2.92 -10.84 -8.38
C HIS A 51 2.08 -9.56 -8.57
N THR A 52 1.24 -9.21 -7.58
CA THR A 52 0.41 -7.99 -7.60
C THR A 52 0.96 -6.82 -6.76
N VAL A 53 2.12 -7.01 -6.11
CA VAL A 53 2.79 -5.98 -5.30
C VAL A 53 3.37 -4.88 -6.18
N THR A 54 3.28 -3.63 -5.71
CA THR A 54 3.77 -2.40 -6.34
C THR A 54 4.89 -1.77 -5.50
N ASN A 55 5.56 -0.73 -6.02
CA ASN A 55 6.64 -0.02 -5.31
C ASN A 55 7.76 -0.97 -4.85
N THR A 56 8.25 -1.83 -5.74
CA THR A 56 9.19 -2.92 -5.42
C THR A 56 10.65 -2.51 -5.38
N ALA A 57 10.94 -1.20 -5.42
CA ALA A 57 12.29 -0.68 -5.40
C ALA A 57 13.02 -1.09 -4.11
N PRO A 58 14.28 -1.55 -4.18
CA PRO A 58 14.99 -2.06 -3.00
C PRO A 58 15.30 -0.98 -1.95
N TRP A 59 15.22 0.30 -2.32
CA TRP A 59 15.41 1.43 -1.42
C TRP A 59 14.09 1.96 -0.80
N ILE A 60 12.94 1.36 -1.13
CA ILE A 60 11.64 1.72 -0.57
C ILE A 60 11.25 0.71 0.53
N VAL A 61 10.71 1.22 1.64
CA VAL A 61 10.02 0.39 2.62
C VAL A 61 8.59 0.14 2.12
N THR A 62 8.34 -1.04 1.56
CA THR A 62 7.04 -1.42 0.97
C THR A 62 6.16 -2.12 2.01
N VAL A 63 4.98 -1.56 2.27
CA VAL A 63 4.11 -1.95 3.39
C VAL A 63 2.86 -2.67 2.90
N ALA A 64 2.61 -3.87 3.43
CA ALA A 64 1.37 -4.64 3.20
C ALA A 64 0.24 -4.20 4.15
N ALA A 65 -1.00 -4.52 3.80
CA ALA A 65 -2.16 -4.29 4.65
C ALA A 65 -2.49 -5.57 5.46
N THR A 66 -2.87 -5.38 6.73
CA THR A 66 -3.38 -6.44 7.60
C THR A 66 -4.55 -5.91 8.44
N THR A 67 -5.38 -6.82 8.93
CA THR A 67 -6.44 -6.48 9.88
C THR A 67 -5.90 -6.40 11.32
N LEU A 68 -6.62 -5.67 12.17
CA LEU A 68 -6.40 -5.67 13.62
C LEU A 68 -7.29 -6.73 14.30
N ASP A 69 -7.07 -6.97 15.59
CA ASP A 69 -7.95 -7.77 16.44
C ASP A 69 -9.31 -7.11 16.71
N ARG A 70 -9.43 -5.80 16.46
CA ARG A 70 -10.65 -5.02 16.57
C ARG A 70 -11.62 -5.24 15.40
N SER A 71 -12.87 -5.56 15.69
CA SER A 71 -13.97 -5.61 14.73
C SER A 71 -14.94 -4.43 14.86
N PHE A 72 -15.43 -3.89 13.73
CA PHE A 72 -16.47 -2.86 13.69
C PHE A 72 -17.74 -3.42 13.05
N THR A 73 -18.60 -4.04 13.86
CA THR A 73 -19.83 -4.69 13.35
C THR A 73 -21.01 -3.74 13.30
N THR A 74 -21.82 -3.82 12.25
CA THR A 74 -23.09 -3.07 12.12
C THR A 74 -24.28 -4.02 12.27
N PRO A 75 -25.10 -3.90 13.33
CA PRO A 75 -26.28 -4.75 13.50
C PRO A 75 -27.36 -4.38 12.47
N MET A 76 -27.85 -5.38 11.75
CA MET A 76 -28.93 -5.28 10.77
C MET A 76 -30.13 -6.09 11.24
N THR A 77 -31.27 -5.43 11.42
CA THR A 77 -32.54 -6.09 11.77
C THR A 77 -33.37 -6.34 10.50
N LEU A 78 -33.67 -7.60 10.23
CA LEU A 78 -34.50 -8.02 9.08
C LEU A 78 -35.99 -7.92 9.41
N GLY A 79 -36.85 -7.93 8.39
CA GLY A 79 -38.31 -7.87 8.55
C GLY A 79 -38.94 -9.03 9.34
N ASN A 80 -38.20 -10.13 9.56
CA ASN A 80 -38.60 -11.24 10.44
C ASN A 80 -38.01 -11.14 11.86
N ASN A 81 -37.55 -9.94 12.26
CA ASN A 81 -36.89 -9.63 13.54
C ASN A 81 -35.58 -10.38 13.82
N LYS A 82 -34.98 -11.05 12.83
CA LYS A 82 -33.62 -11.57 12.99
C LYS A 82 -32.61 -10.42 12.94
N VAL A 83 -31.67 -10.42 13.87
CA VAL A 83 -30.53 -9.50 13.88
C VAL A 83 -29.31 -10.22 13.34
N ILE A 84 -28.67 -9.64 12.33
CA ILE A 84 -27.40 -10.11 11.74
C ILE A 84 -26.35 -9.04 11.99
N LEU A 85 -25.16 -9.43 12.43
CA LEU A 85 -24.02 -8.53 12.51
C LEU A 85 -23.35 -8.48 11.14
N GLY A 86 -23.47 -7.36 10.44
CA GLY A 86 -22.64 -7.07 9.27
C GLY A 86 -21.22 -6.76 9.72
N GLN A 87 -20.24 -7.30 9.00
CA GLN A 87 -18.82 -7.00 9.16
C GLN A 87 -18.29 -6.52 7.81
#